data_AF-A0A1D6J6V5-F1
#
_entry.id   AF-A0A1D6J6V5-F1
#
_cell.length_a   1.000
_cell.length_b   1.000
_cell.length_c   1.000
_cell.angle_alpha   90.00
_cell.angle_beta   90.00
_cell.angle_gamma   90.00
#
_symmetry.space_group_name_H-M   'P 1'
#
loop_
_entity.id
_entity.type
_entity.pdbx_description
1 polymer ?
#
loop_
_entity_poly.entity_id
_entity_poly.type
_entity_poly.pdbx_seq_one_letter_code
_entity_poly.pdbx_strand_id
1 'polypeptide(L)'
;MVEILFLCGTGKRAVVASVARANRGKIDAALEDLSVESAVDLQKVLKTSTFTSRKDAFNTLLANIHLFQSRLGAMLFLISALLSRELEDIQADRDDPSQPLVTAPFGHASQEIVNLLLCGEAVPNVFDGKMDLGGGMSLKGIPNNVEVGFLTLLESLNLCKVGQYLKCPKWPIWVVGSESHYTVLFALNPNVQEENELEERESKIRRAFDAQDQSGGGGFISVEGFQQVLRDTDINFPSDKLEDLCNAGIIVWSEFWQALLQLDKRAGGMKDPTGLMGKKQFTIFHFNGIAKSVLNGNASAGGSCPIQRPRLCKLNVTVPPRWTQDEYLADVVSASTSSSKDDSILSLAPPGQTNQHAPLVDCIRTRWPRAVCSWVGDVPSIV
;
A
#
# COMPACT_ATOMS: atom_id res chain seq x y z
N MET A 1 -2.21 3.00 -18.80
CA MET A 1 -3.44 3.46 -19.47
C MET A 1 -4.20 2.32 -20.12
N VAL A 2 -3.69 1.64 -21.16
CA VAL A 2 -4.41 0.53 -21.84
C VAL A 2 -4.87 -0.54 -20.86
N GLU A 3 -3.99 -1.03 -19.99
CA GLU A 3 -4.34 -2.08 -19.03
C GLU A 3 -5.47 -1.64 -18.10
N ILE A 4 -5.44 -0.40 -17.60
CA ILE A 4 -6.50 0.16 -16.74
C ILE A 4 -7.84 0.24 -17.49
N LEU A 5 -7.84 0.69 -18.75
CA LEU A 5 -9.08 0.80 -19.52
C LEU A 5 -9.69 -0.58 -19.82
N PHE A 6 -8.85 -1.57 -20.17
CA PHE A 6 -9.32 -2.95 -20.33
C PHE A 6 -9.75 -3.56 -19.00
N LEU A 7 -9.09 -3.24 -17.89
CA LEU A 7 -9.50 -3.67 -16.55
C LEU A 7 -10.91 -3.14 -16.23
N CYS A 8 -11.17 -1.85 -16.48
CA CYS A 8 -12.51 -1.26 -16.35
C CYS A 8 -13.55 -1.99 -17.20
N GLY A 9 -13.21 -2.32 -18.46
CA GLY A 9 -14.09 -3.06 -19.36
C GLY A 9 -14.00 -4.60 -19.22
N THR A 10 -13.73 -5.10 -18.02
CA THR A 10 -13.71 -6.53 -17.65
C THR A 10 -12.82 -7.42 -18.56
N GLY A 11 -11.75 -6.84 -19.09
CA GLY A 11 -10.81 -7.46 -20.02
C GLY A 11 -11.31 -7.61 -21.45
N LYS A 12 -12.55 -7.19 -21.75
CA LYS A 12 -13.23 -7.39 -23.05
C LYS A 12 -13.21 -6.15 -23.93
N ARG A 13 -13.28 -4.96 -23.33
CA ARG A 13 -13.40 -3.69 -24.06
C ARG A 13 -12.61 -2.57 -23.39
N ALA A 14 -12.29 -1.55 -24.17
CA ALA A 14 -11.80 -0.26 -23.70
C ALA A 14 -12.40 0.85 -24.55
N VAL A 15 -12.76 1.96 -23.93
CA VAL A 15 -13.19 3.19 -24.61
C VAL A 15 -12.09 4.23 -24.45
N VAL A 16 -11.71 4.88 -25.55
CA VAL A 16 -10.76 6.01 -25.54
C VAL A 16 -11.53 7.27 -25.90
N ALA A 17 -11.56 8.21 -24.97
CA ALA A 17 -12.11 9.55 -25.17
C ALA A 17 -11.04 10.50 -25.71
N SER A 18 -11.47 11.42 -26.58
CA SER A 18 -10.64 12.43 -27.22
C SER A 18 -11.47 13.69 -27.51
N VAL A 19 -10.82 14.79 -27.90
CA VAL A 19 -11.49 16.02 -28.36
C VAL A 19 -11.11 16.32 -29.80
N ALA A 20 -12.07 16.82 -30.58
CA ALA A 20 -11.85 17.13 -31.99
C ALA A 20 -10.94 18.37 -32.19
N ARG A 21 -10.09 18.33 -33.25
CA ARG A 21 -9.19 19.40 -33.75
C ARG A 21 -7.81 19.57 -33.09
N ALA A 22 -7.12 18.48 -32.80
CA ALA A 22 -5.69 18.53 -32.52
C ALA A 22 -4.86 18.08 -33.75
N ASN A 23 -4.50 19.00 -34.64
CA ASN A 23 -3.35 18.75 -35.52
C ASN A 23 -2.10 18.66 -34.64
N ARG A 24 -1.25 17.64 -34.84
CA ARG A 24 -0.12 17.19 -33.99
C ARG A 24 0.91 18.26 -33.53
N GLY A 25 0.75 19.54 -33.86
CA GLY A 25 1.68 20.62 -33.52
C GLY A 25 1.10 21.93 -32.95
N LYS A 26 -0.22 22.07 -32.77
CA LYS A 26 -0.85 23.30 -32.19
C LYS A 26 -1.95 22.98 -31.18
N ILE A 27 -1.66 22.07 -30.26
CA ILE A 27 -2.68 21.47 -29.39
C ILE A 27 -2.94 22.35 -28.19
N ASP A 28 -1.91 22.87 -27.56
CA ASP A 28 -2.06 23.76 -26.41
C ASP A 28 -2.85 25.01 -26.79
N ALA A 29 -2.51 25.65 -27.92
CA ALA A 29 -3.27 26.79 -28.45
C ALA A 29 -4.74 26.43 -28.82
N ALA A 30 -4.98 25.29 -29.46
CA ALA A 30 -6.33 24.86 -29.81
C ALA A 30 -7.17 24.45 -28.59
N LEU A 31 -6.51 24.00 -27.52
CA LEU A 31 -7.15 23.68 -26.25
C LEU A 31 -7.28 24.91 -25.34
N GLU A 32 -6.46 25.95 -25.48
CA GLU A 32 -6.63 27.23 -24.79
C GLU A 32 -7.90 27.94 -25.25
N ASP A 33 -8.19 27.92 -26.55
CA ASP A 33 -9.42 28.49 -27.13
C ASP A 33 -10.68 27.66 -26.83
N LEU A 34 -10.52 26.43 -26.30
CA LEU A 34 -11.63 25.55 -25.96
C LEU A 34 -12.20 25.91 -24.57
N SER A 35 -13.16 26.84 -24.54
CA SER A 35 -13.96 27.10 -23.33
C SER A 35 -15.01 25.99 -23.15
N VAL A 36 -14.93 25.27 -22.03
CA VAL A 36 -15.93 24.27 -21.62
C VAL A 36 -16.60 24.82 -20.36
N GLU A 37 -17.73 25.51 -20.54
CA GLU A 37 -18.48 26.15 -19.45
C GLU A 37 -19.65 25.27 -18.97
N SER A 38 -20.05 24.28 -19.78
CA SER A 38 -21.13 23.36 -19.46
C SER A 38 -20.83 21.92 -19.93
N ALA A 39 -21.55 20.95 -19.35
CA ALA A 39 -21.51 19.57 -19.81
C ALA A 39 -21.94 19.41 -21.28
N VAL A 40 -22.86 20.27 -21.75
CA VAL A 40 -23.33 20.28 -23.13
C VAL A 40 -22.21 20.67 -24.09
N ASP A 41 -21.36 21.62 -23.70
CA ASP A 41 -20.22 22.03 -24.53
C ASP A 41 -19.16 20.94 -24.62
N LEU A 42 -18.91 20.25 -23.50
CA LEU A 42 -18.03 19.08 -23.50
C LEU A 42 -18.57 17.98 -24.44
N GLN A 43 -19.88 17.70 -24.39
CA GLN A 43 -20.50 16.67 -25.23
C GLN A 43 -20.37 16.97 -26.72
N LYS A 44 -20.44 18.25 -27.14
CA LYS A 44 -20.28 18.64 -28.55
C LYS A 44 -18.89 18.33 -29.11
N VAL A 45 -17.86 18.36 -28.26
CA VAL A 45 -16.45 18.25 -28.69
C VAL A 45 -15.82 16.90 -28.38
N LEU A 46 -16.41 16.15 -27.44
CA LEU A 46 -15.99 14.82 -27.04
C LEU A 46 -16.23 13.82 -28.16
N LYS A 47 -15.21 13.01 -28.45
CA LYS A 47 -15.25 11.87 -29.36
C LYS A 47 -14.79 10.63 -28.63
N THR A 48 -15.47 9.52 -28.85
CA THR A 48 -15.14 8.24 -28.23
C THR A 48 -14.87 7.18 -29.29
N SER A 49 -13.98 6.25 -28.98
CA SER A 49 -13.70 5.09 -29.83
C SER A 49 -13.60 3.87 -28.95
N THR A 50 -14.33 2.81 -29.31
CA THR A 50 -14.38 1.56 -28.56
C THR A 50 -13.48 0.52 -29.22
N PHE A 51 -12.73 -0.21 -28.40
CA PHE A 51 -11.76 -1.21 -28.83
C PHE A 51 -11.98 -2.52 -28.08
N THR A 52 -11.90 -3.63 -28.80
CA THR A 52 -11.83 -4.99 -28.23
C THR A 52 -10.40 -5.57 -28.28
N SER A 53 -9.51 -4.91 -29.02
CA SER A 53 -8.10 -5.27 -29.21
C SER A 53 -7.19 -4.33 -28.41
N ARG A 54 -6.39 -4.90 -27.49
CA ARG A 54 -5.40 -4.15 -26.70
C ARG A 54 -4.40 -3.41 -27.60
N LYS A 55 -3.99 -4.03 -28.69
CA LYS A 55 -3.04 -3.46 -29.66
C LYS A 55 -3.59 -2.19 -30.31
N ASP A 56 -4.85 -2.21 -30.73
CA ASP A 56 -5.45 -1.06 -31.43
C ASP A 56 -5.76 0.09 -30.47
N ALA A 57 -6.20 -0.23 -29.25
CA ALA A 57 -6.34 0.74 -28.17
C ALA A 57 -4.99 1.38 -27.83
N PHE A 58 -3.92 0.59 -27.71
CA PHE A 58 -2.57 1.07 -27.46
C PHE A 58 -2.09 2.02 -28.56
N ASN A 59 -2.22 1.63 -29.82
CA ASN A 59 -1.83 2.46 -30.96
C ASN A 59 -2.59 3.79 -30.98
N THR A 60 -3.90 3.76 -30.67
CA THR A 60 -4.74 4.96 -30.61
C THR A 60 -4.34 5.88 -29.45
N LEU A 61 -4.11 5.33 -28.26
CA LEU A 61 -3.64 6.09 -27.11
C LEU A 61 -2.27 6.72 -27.37
N LEU A 62 -1.34 5.96 -27.96
CA LEU A 62 -0.02 6.46 -28.31
C LEU A 62 -0.08 7.57 -29.36
N ALA A 63 -0.92 7.41 -30.39
CA ALA A 63 -1.14 8.44 -31.41
C ALA A 63 -1.71 9.74 -30.83
N ASN A 64 -2.48 9.64 -29.74
CA ASN A 64 -3.15 10.76 -29.05
C ASN A 64 -2.51 11.12 -27.70
N ILE A 65 -1.28 10.64 -27.41
CA ILE A 65 -0.68 10.77 -26.07
C ILE A 65 -0.58 12.24 -25.61
N HIS A 66 -0.37 13.15 -26.55
CA HIS A 66 -0.31 14.58 -26.33
C HIS A 66 -1.62 15.16 -25.73
N LEU A 67 -2.79 14.58 -26.05
CA LEU A 67 -4.08 14.99 -25.46
C LEU A 67 -4.13 14.60 -23.99
N PHE A 68 -3.60 13.43 -23.65
CA PHE A 68 -3.54 12.93 -22.27
C PHE A 68 -2.45 13.62 -21.43
N GLN A 69 -1.49 14.28 -22.08
CA GLN A 69 -0.50 15.14 -21.43
C GLN A 69 -0.96 16.61 -21.30
N SER A 70 -2.09 16.96 -21.93
CA SER A 70 -2.66 18.31 -21.87
C SER A 70 -3.46 18.55 -20.59
N ARG A 71 -3.93 19.80 -20.39
CA ARG A 71 -4.82 20.19 -19.28
C ARG A 71 -6.10 19.36 -19.16
N LEU A 72 -6.56 18.73 -20.26
CA LEU A 72 -7.76 17.88 -20.27
C LEU A 72 -7.45 16.40 -20.02
N GLY A 73 -6.18 16.02 -19.91
CA GLY A 73 -5.75 14.62 -19.96
C GLY A 73 -6.35 13.75 -18.86
N ALA A 74 -6.38 14.24 -17.62
CA ALA A 74 -6.99 13.51 -16.50
C ALA A 74 -8.50 13.31 -16.71
N MET A 75 -9.21 14.34 -17.18
CA MET A 75 -10.64 14.27 -17.48
C MET A 75 -10.92 13.30 -18.64
N LEU A 76 -10.17 13.37 -19.73
CA LEU A 76 -10.29 12.44 -20.86
C LEU A 76 -10.04 11.00 -20.43
N PHE A 77 -9.04 10.78 -19.57
CA PHE A 77 -8.73 9.46 -19.06
C PHE A 77 -9.83 8.94 -18.13
N LEU A 78 -10.39 9.79 -17.26
CA LEU A 78 -11.52 9.43 -16.41
C LEU A 78 -12.76 9.06 -17.23
N ILE A 79 -13.13 9.87 -18.22
CA ILE A 79 -14.25 9.58 -19.13
C ILE A 79 -14.00 8.26 -19.87
N SER A 80 -12.77 8.02 -20.31
CA SER A 80 -12.37 6.75 -20.94
C SER A 80 -12.61 5.56 -20.01
N ALA A 81 -12.23 5.66 -18.74
CA ALA A 81 -12.42 4.59 -17.74
C ALA A 81 -13.91 4.34 -17.45
N LEU A 82 -14.69 5.40 -17.20
CA LEU A 82 -16.13 5.32 -16.94
C LEU A 82 -16.87 4.66 -18.10
N LEU A 83 -16.58 5.07 -19.35
CA LEU A 83 -17.22 4.48 -20.54
C LEU A 83 -16.69 3.08 -20.88
N SER A 84 -15.51 2.71 -20.37
CA SER A 84 -15.01 1.34 -20.49
C SER A 84 -15.77 0.38 -19.58
N ARG A 85 -16.09 0.82 -18.35
CA ARG A 85 -16.91 0.07 -17.38
C ARG A 85 -18.40 0.06 -17.74
N GLU A 86 -18.89 1.07 -18.46
CA GLU A 86 -20.32 1.31 -18.77
C GLU A 86 -21.07 1.94 -17.58
N LEU A 87 -22.00 2.86 -17.86
CA LEU A 87 -22.59 3.71 -16.82
C LEU A 87 -23.53 2.92 -15.90
N GLU A 88 -24.22 1.94 -16.46
CA GLU A 88 -25.11 1.02 -15.74
C GLU A 88 -24.32 0.17 -14.73
N ASP A 89 -23.17 -0.38 -15.16
CA ASP A 89 -22.29 -1.15 -14.30
C ASP A 89 -21.65 -0.26 -13.23
N ILE A 90 -21.29 0.99 -13.55
CA ILE A 90 -20.84 1.96 -12.54
C ILE A 90 -21.92 2.18 -11.47
N GLN A 91 -23.20 2.28 -11.82
CA GLN A 91 -24.26 2.40 -10.81
C GLN A 91 -24.43 1.10 -10.01
N ALA A 92 -24.28 -0.06 -10.66
CA ALA A 92 -24.36 -1.36 -10.02
C ALA A 92 -23.20 -1.63 -9.05
N ASP A 93 -22.02 -1.06 -9.27
CA ASP A 93 -20.84 -1.20 -8.41
C ASP A 93 -21.00 -0.50 -7.06
N ARG A 94 -21.84 0.54 -7.01
CA ARG A 94 -21.94 1.44 -5.86
C ARG A 94 -22.87 0.91 -4.78
N ASP A 95 -22.63 1.33 -3.55
CA ASP A 95 -23.54 1.09 -2.44
C ASP A 95 -24.62 2.22 -2.38
N ASP A 96 -24.25 3.47 -2.67
CA ASP A 96 -25.16 4.61 -2.84
C ASP A 96 -24.95 5.32 -4.19
N PRO A 97 -25.76 5.02 -5.22
CA PRO A 97 -25.62 5.65 -6.54
C PRO A 97 -26.07 7.11 -6.57
N SER A 98 -26.70 7.63 -5.52
CA SER A 98 -27.20 9.02 -5.48
C SER A 98 -26.08 10.05 -5.30
N GLN A 99 -24.93 9.66 -4.74
CA GLN A 99 -23.81 10.56 -4.52
C GLN A 99 -23.08 10.89 -5.83
N PRO A 100 -22.50 12.10 -5.98
CA PRO A 100 -21.67 12.41 -7.14
C PRO A 100 -20.30 11.72 -7.06
N LEU A 101 -19.78 11.26 -8.20
CA LEU A 101 -18.42 10.69 -8.29
C LEU A 101 -17.30 11.74 -8.18
N VAL A 102 -17.61 12.99 -8.53
CA VAL A 102 -16.70 14.13 -8.38
C VAL A 102 -17.39 15.18 -7.52
N THR A 103 -16.81 15.53 -6.38
CA THR A 103 -17.43 16.44 -5.42
C THR A 103 -17.10 17.90 -5.72
N ALA A 104 -18.15 18.74 -5.74
CA ALA A 104 -18.03 20.18 -5.84
C ALA A 104 -17.64 20.81 -4.49
N PRO A 105 -17.03 22.01 -4.46
CA PRO A 105 -16.63 22.83 -5.62
C PRO A 105 -15.23 22.52 -6.15
N PHE A 106 -14.43 21.76 -5.40
CA PHE A 106 -12.99 21.61 -5.65
C PHE A 106 -12.63 20.47 -6.62
N GLY A 107 -13.60 19.64 -7.03
CA GLY A 107 -13.40 18.58 -8.00
C GLY A 107 -12.67 17.36 -7.44
N HIS A 108 -12.86 17.04 -6.16
CA HIS A 108 -12.22 15.86 -5.57
C HIS A 108 -12.86 14.59 -6.13
N ALA A 109 -12.01 13.64 -6.52
CA ALA A 109 -12.45 12.32 -6.94
C ALA A 109 -12.96 11.54 -5.71
N SER A 110 -14.13 10.90 -5.84
CA SER A 110 -14.63 9.97 -4.84
C SER A 110 -13.78 8.69 -4.80
N GLN A 111 -13.93 7.90 -3.73
CA GLN A 111 -13.20 6.63 -3.61
C GLN A 111 -13.61 5.64 -4.72
N GLU A 112 -14.85 5.70 -5.23
CA GLU A 112 -15.28 4.89 -6.36
C GLU A 112 -14.47 5.17 -7.63
N ILE A 113 -14.13 6.43 -7.92
CA ILE A 113 -13.25 6.77 -9.05
C ILE A 113 -11.86 6.17 -8.85
N VAL A 114 -11.32 6.30 -7.64
CA VAL A 114 -9.98 5.77 -7.31
C VAL A 114 -9.98 4.25 -7.51
N ASN A 115 -10.98 3.56 -6.96
CA ASN A 115 -11.09 2.11 -7.05
C ASN A 115 -11.35 1.64 -8.49
N LEU A 116 -12.15 2.37 -9.29
CA LEU A 116 -12.33 2.10 -10.71
C LEU A 116 -10.98 2.06 -11.44
N LEU A 117 -10.08 2.99 -11.15
CA LEU A 117 -8.76 3.05 -11.78
C LEU A 117 -7.79 1.98 -11.25
N LEU A 118 -7.98 1.48 -10.03
CA LEU A 118 -7.10 0.50 -9.39
C LEU A 118 -7.52 -0.96 -9.67
N CYS A 119 -8.82 -1.27 -9.60
CA CYS A 119 -9.36 -2.62 -9.74
C CYS A 119 -10.36 -2.80 -10.88
N GLY A 120 -10.77 -1.72 -11.57
CA GLY A 120 -11.73 -1.77 -12.67
C GLY A 120 -13.20 -1.73 -12.25
N GLU A 121 -13.50 -1.60 -10.96
CA GLU A 121 -14.85 -1.54 -10.42
C GLU A 121 -15.02 -0.30 -9.54
N ALA A 122 -16.14 0.41 -9.67
CA ALA A 122 -16.45 1.63 -8.92
C ALA A 122 -16.99 1.34 -7.50
N VAL A 123 -16.38 0.36 -6.82
CA VAL A 123 -16.74 -0.01 -5.45
C VAL A 123 -16.32 1.10 -4.47
N PRO A 124 -17.12 1.42 -3.44
CA PRO A 124 -16.84 2.57 -2.57
C PRO A 124 -15.83 2.27 -1.45
N ASN A 125 -15.64 1.00 -1.09
CA ASN A 125 -14.82 0.64 0.07
C ASN A 125 -13.45 0.09 -0.30
N VAL A 126 -12.50 0.20 0.63
CA VAL A 126 -11.09 -0.21 0.46
C VAL A 126 -10.74 -1.52 1.17
N PHE A 127 -11.71 -2.20 1.80
CA PHE A 127 -11.53 -3.55 2.35
C PHE A 127 -11.66 -4.62 1.26
N ASP A 128 -11.22 -5.86 1.55
CA ASP A 128 -11.30 -6.96 0.58
C ASP A 128 -12.71 -7.57 0.49
N GLY A 129 -13.15 -7.88 -0.72
CA GLY A 129 -14.38 -8.62 -0.99
C GLY A 129 -15.64 -7.87 -0.62
N LYS A 130 -16.57 -8.55 0.06
CA LYS A 130 -17.83 -7.98 0.52
C LYS A 130 -17.94 -8.14 2.03
N MET A 131 -18.51 -7.14 2.68
CA MET A 131 -18.80 -7.18 4.12
C MET A 131 -20.31 -7.35 4.30
N ASP A 132 -20.72 -8.50 4.82
CA ASP A 132 -22.11 -8.76 5.19
C ASP A 132 -22.40 -8.13 6.56
N LEU A 133 -23.39 -7.24 6.61
CA LEU A 133 -23.84 -6.56 7.83
C LEU A 133 -25.06 -7.25 8.46
N GLY A 134 -25.53 -8.35 7.87
CA GLY A 134 -26.77 -9.01 8.24
C GLY A 134 -28.00 -8.33 7.65
N GLY A 135 -29.15 -9.01 7.73
CA GLY A 135 -30.42 -8.46 7.23
C GLY A 135 -30.48 -8.25 5.72
N GLY A 136 -29.61 -8.93 4.94
CA GLY A 136 -29.51 -8.77 3.49
C GLY A 136 -28.73 -7.53 3.04
N MET A 137 -28.10 -6.79 3.95
CA MET A 137 -27.26 -5.64 3.63
C MET A 137 -25.79 -6.08 3.50
N SER A 138 -25.17 -5.74 2.38
CA SER A 138 -23.74 -5.98 2.16
C SER A 138 -23.06 -4.74 1.60
N LEU A 139 -21.89 -4.40 2.13
CA LEU A 139 -21.02 -3.36 1.58
C LEU A 139 -20.04 -3.96 0.58
N LYS A 140 -19.79 -3.26 -0.53
CA LYS A 140 -18.90 -3.72 -1.60
C LYS A 140 -17.50 -3.14 -1.42
N GLY A 141 -16.51 -4.01 -1.34
CA GLY A 141 -15.08 -3.67 -1.31
C GLY A 141 -14.37 -4.17 -2.56
N ILE A 142 -13.04 -4.26 -2.45
CA ILE A 142 -12.14 -4.56 -3.55
C ILE A 142 -12.27 -6.04 -3.94
N PRO A 143 -12.56 -6.37 -5.20
CA PRO A 143 -12.93 -7.73 -5.60
C PRO A 143 -11.74 -8.69 -5.72
N ASN A 144 -10.54 -8.17 -6.03
CA ASN A 144 -9.36 -8.98 -6.34
C ASN A 144 -8.06 -8.17 -6.19
N ASN A 145 -6.92 -8.85 -6.25
CA ASN A 145 -5.58 -8.25 -6.24
C ASN A 145 -5.40 -7.26 -7.39
N VAL A 146 -4.76 -6.12 -7.09
CA VAL A 146 -4.55 -5.04 -8.05
C VAL A 146 -3.10 -4.95 -8.54
N GLU A 147 -2.88 -4.29 -9.68
CA GLU A 147 -1.53 -4.06 -10.19
C GLU A 147 -0.80 -2.93 -9.45
N VAL A 148 -1.54 -1.88 -9.07
CA VAL A 148 -1.08 -0.72 -8.31
C VAL A 148 -1.93 -0.65 -7.05
N GLY A 149 -1.29 -0.54 -5.90
CA GLY A 149 -1.94 -0.59 -4.60
C GLY A 149 -2.47 0.77 -4.15
N PHE A 150 -3.07 0.77 -2.96
CA PHE A 150 -3.55 1.98 -2.31
C PHE A 150 -3.25 1.93 -0.82
N LEU A 151 -2.80 3.06 -0.28
CA LEU A 151 -2.64 3.31 1.14
C LEU A 151 -3.30 4.65 1.46
N THR A 152 -3.79 4.83 2.68
CA THR A 152 -4.41 6.09 3.09
C THR A 152 -4.05 6.45 4.51
N LEU A 153 -3.87 7.75 4.77
CA LEU A 153 -3.67 8.28 6.12
C LEU A 153 -4.85 7.93 7.03
N LEU A 154 -6.07 7.84 6.47
CA LEU A 154 -7.29 7.53 7.20
C LEU A 154 -7.22 6.17 7.92
N GLU A 155 -6.49 5.20 7.36
CA GLU A 155 -6.28 3.91 8.01
C GLU A 155 -5.41 4.04 9.26
N SER A 156 -4.35 4.85 9.19
CA SER A 156 -3.48 5.11 10.36
C SER A 156 -4.22 5.84 11.49
N LEU A 157 -5.28 6.57 11.15
CA LEU A 157 -6.19 7.24 12.07
C LEU A 157 -7.34 6.32 12.55
N ASN A 158 -7.33 5.04 12.16
CA ASN A 158 -8.39 4.06 12.45
C ASN A 158 -9.79 4.45 11.92
N LEU A 159 -9.85 5.28 10.87
CA LEU A 159 -11.11 5.69 10.25
C LEU A 159 -11.60 4.71 9.18
N CYS A 160 -10.69 3.88 8.64
CA CYS A 160 -11.02 2.79 7.75
C CYS A 160 -10.00 1.65 7.89
N LYS A 161 -10.27 0.51 7.25
CA LYS A 161 -9.33 -0.61 7.16
C LYS A 161 -9.10 -0.95 5.69
N VAL A 162 -7.85 -0.80 5.24
CA VAL A 162 -7.47 -1.14 3.86
C VAL A 162 -7.19 -2.65 3.79
N GLY A 163 -7.77 -3.29 2.78
CA GLY A 163 -7.64 -4.71 2.51
C GLY A 163 -6.27 -5.11 1.95
N GLN A 164 -5.98 -6.40 1.99
CA GLN A 164 -4.74 -6.98 1.47
C GLN A 164 -4.62 -6.83 -0.04
N TYR A 165 -5.74 -6.84 -0.77
CA TYR A 165 -5.72 -6.68 -2.22
C TYR A 165 -5.10 -5.35 -2.63
N LEU A 166 -5.34 -4.27 -1.88
CA LEU A 166 -4.74 -2.95 -2.11
C LEU A 166 -3.36 -2.77 -1.46
N LYS A 167 -3.11 -3.43 -0.32
CA LYS A 167 -1.83 -3.33 0.38
C LYS A 167 -0.71 -4.12 -0.29
N CYS A 168 -1.04 -5.23 -0.94
CA CYS A 168 -0.10 -6.16 -1.56
C CYS A 168 -0.29 -6.22 -3.09
N PRO A 169 -0.10 -5.10 -3.81
CA PRO A 169 -0.24 -5.05 -5.26
C PRO A 169 0.82 -5.89 -5.97
N LYS A 170 0.56 -6.25 -7.22
CA LYS A 170 1.53 -6.95 -8.08
C LYS A 170 2.84 -6.19 -8.22
N TRP A 171 2.76 -4.88 -8.48
CA TRP A 171 3.94 -4.02 -8.55
C TRP A 171 4.07 -3.22 -7.26
N PRO A 172 5.28 -2.99 -6.74
CA PRO A 172 5.48 -2.23 -5.51
C PRO A 172 5.28 -0.72 -5.76
N ILE A 173 4.06 -0.34 -6.13
CA ILE A 173 3.60 0.99 -6.46
C ILE A 173 2.26 1.16 -5.73
N TRP A 174 2.12 2.24 -4.97
CA TRP A 174 0.93 2.57 -4.22
C TRP A 174 0.54 4.02 -4.49
N VAL A 175 -0.74 4.25 -4.75
CA VAL A 175 -1.34 5.57 -4.57
C VAL A 175 -1.52 5.79 -3.07
N VAL A 176 -1.06 6.92 -2.55
CA VAL A 176 -1.20 7.29 -1.15
C VAL A 176 -2.15 8.47 -1.04
N GLY A 177 -3.32 8.25 -0.44
CA GLY A 177 -4.34 9.26 -0.20
C GLY A 177 -4.21 9.93 1.17
N SER A 178 -4.33 11.26 1.18
CA SER A 178 -4.67 12.06 2.38
C SER A 178 -6.10 12.61 2.24
N GLU A 179 -6.49 13.53 3.11
CA GLU A 179 -7.81 14.17 3.06
C GLU A 179 -8.04 14.98 1.77
N SER A 180 -6.98 15.55 1.19
CA SER A 180 -7.09 16.51 0.08
C SER A 180 -6.19 16.21 -1.11
N HIS A 181 -5.22 15.30 -0.97
CA HIS A 181 -4.17 15.11 -1.96
C HIS A 181 -3.79 13.64 -2.14
N TYR A 182 -3.45 13.29 -3.39
CA TYR A 182 -2.94 11.96 -3.74
C TYR A 182 -1.48 12.05 -4.17
N THR A 183 -0.68 11.13 -3.66
CA THR A 183 0.74 10.99 -4.00
C THR A 183 1.06 9.56 -4.42
N VAL A 184 2.27 9.32 -4.91
CA VAL A 184 2.71 7.98 -5.33
C VAL A 184 3.89 7.54 -4.49
N LEU A 185 3.82 6.32 -3.96
CA LEU A 185 4.89 5.64 -3.26
C LEU A 185 5.30 4.41 -4.09
N PHE A 186 6.59 4.18 -4.32
CA PHE A 186 7.03 3.01 -5.09
C PHE A 186 8.42 2.52 -4.72
N ALA A 187 8.68 1.23 -4.90
CA ALA A 187 10.01 0.65 -4.82
C ALA A 187 10.48 0.17 -6.21
N LEU A 188 11.79 0.07 -6.40
CA LEU A 188 12.37 -0.45 -7.65
C LEU A 188 12.50 -1.97 -7.65
N ASN A 189 12.58 -2.58 -6.46
CA ASN A 189 12.68 -4.02 -6.29
C ASN A 189 11.31 -4.58 -5.84
N PRO A 190 10.65 -5.47 -6.61
CA PRO A 190 9.41 -6.13 -6.20
C PRO A 190 9.52 -6.91 -4.88
N ASN A 191 10.71 -7.43 -4.56
CA ASN A 191 10.93 -8.29 -3.40
C ASN A 191 10.72 -7.58 -2.06
N VAL A 192 10.54 -6.24 -2.03
CA VAL A 192 10.15 -5.51 -0.81
C VAL A 192 8.80 -5.98 -0.24
N GLN A 193 7.98 -6.62 -1.08
CA GLN A 193 6.67 -7.14 -0.71
C GLN A 193 6.72 -8.59 -0.21
N GLU A 194 7.77 -9.33 -0.55
CA GLU A 194 7.93 -10.76 -0.25
C GLU A 194 8.18 -10.97 1.24
N GLU A 195 7.69 -12.10 1.77
CA GLU A 195 8.10 -12.59 3.08
C GLU A 195 9.52 -13.15 2.98
N ASN A 196 10.34 -12.90 4.00
CA ASN A 196 11.68 -13.51 4.01
C ASN A 196 11.61 -14.94 4.59
N GLU A 197 12.65 -15.74 4.33
CA GLU A 197 12.72 -17.14 4.79
C GLU A 197 12.46 -17.30 6.30
N LEU A 198 12.85 -16.31 7.11
CA LEU A 198 12.66 -16.36 8.56
C LEU A 198 11.20 -16.09 8.96
N GLU A 199 10.52 -15.18 8.27
CA GLU A 199 9.07 -14.95 8.45
C GLU A 199 8.26 -16.17 8.02
N GLU A 200 8.58 -16.79 6.88
CA GLU A 200 7.91 -18.01 6.44
C GLU A 200 8.15 -19.16 7.43
N ARG A 201 9.38 -19.31 7.92
CA ARG A 201 9.73 -20.31 8.93
C ARG A 201 9.00 -20.07 10.24
N GLU A 202 8.94 -18.83 10.72
CA GLU A 202 8.18 -18.46 11.91
C GLU A 202 6.71 -18.82 11.75
N SER A 203 6.09 -18.44 10.64
CA SER A 203 4.67 -18.72 10.39
C SER A 203 4.39 -20.22 10.30
N LYS A 204 5.32 -21.02 9.76
CA LYS A 204 5.21 -22.49 9.77
C LYS A 204 5.26 -23.04 11.21
N ILE A 205 6.20 -22.58 12.02
CA ILE A 205 6.37 -23.04 13.41
C ILE A 205 5.18 -22.61 14.26
N ARG A 206 4.75 -21.36 14.15
CA ARG A 206 3.57 -20.80 14.83
C ARG A 206 2.34 -21.63 14.50
N ARG A 207 2.07 -21.90 13.22
CA ARG A 207 0.91 -22.71 12.80
C ARG A 207 0.96 -24.13 13.38
N ALA A 208 2.13 -24.75 13.42
CA ALA A 208 2.29 -26.08 14.02
C ALA A 208 2.03 -26.04 15.53
N PHE A 209 2.50 -25.00 16.22
CA PHE A 209 2.25 -24.77 17.65
C PHE A 209 0.76 -24.54 17.93
N ASP A 210 0.12 -23.62 17.21
CA ASP A 210 -1.30 -23.29 17.38
C ASP A 210 -2.21 -24.49 17.06
N ALA A 211 -1.80 -25.38 16.15
CA ALA A 211 -2.52 -26.62 15.87
C ALA A 211 -2.52 -27.61 17.05
N GLN A 212 -1.57 -27.48 17.97
CA GLN A 212 -1.49 -28.26 19.21
C GLN A 212 -2.07 -27.49 20.42
N ASP A 213 -2.42 -26.22 20.26
CA ASP A 213 -3.01 -25.40 21.32
C ASP A 213 -4.49 -25.74 21.52
N GLN A 214 -4.77 -26.56 22.53
CA GLN A 214 -6.13 -26.92 22.93
C GLN A 214 -6.80 -25.88 23.84
N SER A 215 -6.09 -24.84 24.26
CA SER A 215 -6.58 -23.81 25.18
C SER A 215 -7.44 -22.73 24.50
N GLY A 216 -7.55 -22.77 23.16
CA GLY A 216 -8.31 -21.77 22.40
C GLY A 216 -7.57 -20.44 22.22
N GLY A 217 -6.23 -20.46 22.24
CA GLY A 217 -5.37 -19.28 22.03
C GLY A 217 -4.66 -18.78 23.30
N GLY A 218 -4.52 -19.62 24.33
CA GLY A 218 -3.76 -19.32 25.54
C GLY A 218 -2.25 -19.31 25.35
N GLY A 219 -1.74 -19.79 24.20
CA GLY A 219 -0.32 -19.66 23.84
C GLY A 219 0.59 -20.66 24.54
N PHE A 220 0.06 -21.82 24.96
CA PHE A 220 0.81 -22.91 25.55
C PHE A 220 0.31 -24.28 25.08
N ILE A 221 1.19 -25.27 25.08
CA ILE A 221 0.89 -26.65 24.64
C ILE A 221 1.44 -27.69 25.64
N SER A 222 0.95 -28.93 25.56
CA SER A 222 1.50 -30.04 26.36
C SER A 222 2.86 -30.51 25.83
N VAL A 223 3.59 -31.29 26.62
CA VAL A 223 4.87 -31.89 26.20
C VAL A 223 4.68 -32.82 24.99
N GLU A 224 3.58 -33.55 24.92
CA GLU A 224 3.25 -34.41 23.77
C GLU A 224 3.01 -33.58 22.50
N GLY A 225 2.25 -32.49 22.62
CA GLY A 225 2.03 -31.53 21.53
C GLY A 225 3.34 -30.92 21.06
N PHE A 226 4.23 -30.56 21.99
CA PHE A 226 5.54 -30.01 21.66
C PHE A 226 6.42 -30.97 20.86
N GLN A 227 6.46 -32.25 21.23
CA GLN A 227 7.18 -33.25 20.44
C GLN A 227 6.62 -33.39 19.01
N GLN A 228 5.30 -33.22 18.84
CA GLN A 228 4.68 -33.20 17.52
C GLN A 228 5.12 -31.96 16.72
N VAL A 229 5.14 -30.77 17.33
CA VAL A 229 5.65 -29.55 16.70
C VAL A 229 7.08 -29.73 16.22
N LEU A 230 7.97 -30.28 17.05
CA LEU A 230 9.37 -30.50 16.69
C LEU A 230 9.53 -31.42 15.48
N ARG A 231 8.71 -32.48 15.40
CA ARG A 231 8.70 -33.39 14.23
C ARG A 231 8.17 -32.70 12.97
N ASP A 232 7.05 -31.99 13.07
CA ASP A 232 6.39 -31.37 11.91
C ASP A 232 7.20 -30.19 11.33
N THR A 233 8.04 -29.59 12.16
CA THR A 233 8.85 -28.44 11.80
C THR A 233 10.32 -28.77 11.54
N ASP A 234 10.72 -30.04 11.72
CA ASP A 234 12.12 -30.51 11.60
C ASP A 234 13.06 -29.68 12.47
N ILE A 235 12.79 -29.67 13.79
CA ILE A 235 13.56 -28.96 14.81
C ILE A 235 14.16 -29.98 15.76
N ASN A 236 15.47 -29.85 15.99
CA ASN A 236 16.21 -30.77 16.84
C ASN A 236 16.97 -30.00 17.93
N PHE A 237 16.45 -30.00 19.15
CA PHE A 237 17.13 -29.40 20.30
C PHE A 237 18.18 -30.35 20.90
N PRO A 238 19.28 -29.81 21.45
CA PRO A 238 20.13 -30.55 22.39
C PRO A 238 19.31 -31.06 23.59
N SER A 239 19.68 -32.23 24.12
CA SER A 239 19.01 -32.88 25.26
C SER A 239 18.76 -31.91 26.42
N ASP A 240 19.79 -31.16 26.79
CA ASP A 240 19.78 -30.29 27.97
C ASP A 240 18.74 -29.17 27.82
N LYS A 241 18.64 -28.56 26.63
CA LYS A 241 17.65 -27.52 26.34
C LYS A 241 16.23 -28.08 26.24
N LEU A 242 16.09 -29.32 25.78
CA LEU A 242 14.80 -29.97 25.67
C LEU A 242 14.24 -30.33 27.05
N GLU A 243 15.10 -30.78 27.96
CA GLU A 243 14.75 -31.01 29.37
C GLU A 243 14.34 -29.70 30.05
N ASP A 244 15.11 -28.62 29.87
CA ASP A 244 14.78 -27.29 30.42
C ASP A 244 13.39 -26.79 30.00
N LEU A 245 13.05 -26.89 28.70
CA LEU A 245 11.74 -26.51 28.19
C LEU A 245 10.62 -27.41 28.73
N CYS A 246 10.87 -28.72 28.89
CA CYS A 246 9.85 -29.67 29.34
C CYS A 246 9.65 -29.68 30.86
N ASN A 247 10.57 -29.11 31.65
CA ASN A 247 10.55 -29.19 33.12
C ASN A 247 9.25 -28.67 33.77
N ALA A 248 8.62 -27.66 33.16
CA ALA A 248 7.37 -27.09 33.67
C ALA A 248 6.12 -27.96 33.37
N GLY A 249 6.25 -29.01 32.54
CA GLY A 249 5.14 -29.85 32.08
C GLY A 249 4.20 -29.19 31.06
N ILE A 250 4.40 -27.90 30.78
CA ILE A 250 3.73 -27.12 29.74
C ILE A 250 4.78 -26.31 28.97
N ILE A 251 4.56 -26.10 27.68
CA ILE A 251 5.44 -25.33 26.82
C ILE A 251 4.75 -24.04 26.44
N VAL A 252 5.33 -22.90 26.84
CA VAL A 252 4.83 -21.57 26.50
C VAL A 252 5.49 -21.09 25.20
N TRP A 253 4.71 -20.48 24.30
CA TRP A 253 5.22 -20.00 23.01
C TRP A 253 6.44 -19.09 23.15
N SER A 254 6.41 -18.12 24.08
CA SER A 254 7.50 -17.16 24.27
C SER A 254 8.81 -17.85 24.63
N GLU A 255 8.80 -18.82 25.54
CA GLU A 255 9.98 -19.58 25.96
C GLU A 255 10.52 -20.46 24.84
N PHE A 256 9.64 -21.16 24.13
CA PHE A 256 10.00 -21.94 22.96
C PHE A 256 10.62 -21.07 21.86
N TRP A 257 10.02 -19.91 21.58
CA TRP A 257 10.52 -18.97 20.58
C TRP A 257 11.90 -18.43 20.95
N GLN A 258 12.13 -18.05 22.21
CA GLN A 258 13.46 -17.64 22.69
C GLN A 258 14.51 -18.75 22.50
N ALA A 259 14.14 -20.01 22.78
CA ALA A 259 15.04 -21.14 22.56
C ALA A 259 15.38 -21.31 21.06
N LEU A 260 14.41 -21.10 20.16
CA LEU A 260 14.62 -21.16 18.70
C LEU A 260 15.54 -20.07 18.17
N LEU A 261 15.43 -18.84 18.68
CA LEU A 261 16.31 -17.73 18.29
C LEU A 261 17.79 -18.02 18.59
N GLN A 262 18.06 -18.89 19.57
CA GLN A 262 19.41 -19.31 19.94
C GLN A 262 19.87 -20.62 19.25
N LEU A 263 18.97 -21.33 18.57
CA LEU A 263 19.27 -22.62 17.93
C LEU A 263 19.82 -22.40 16.51
N ASP A 264 20.87 -23.13 16.14
CA ASP A 264 21.49 -23.02 14.81
C ASP A 264 20.53 -23.47 13.70
N LYS A 265 20.60 -22.82 12.52
CA LYS A 265 19.76 -23.15 11.35
C LYS A 265 19.84 -24.61 10.91
N ARG A 266 21.01 -25.26 11.10
CA ARG A 266 21.21 -26.69 10.76
C ARG A 266 20.36 -27.63 11.60
N ALA A 267 19.98 -27.21 12.80
CA ALA A 267 19.15 -27.95 13.72
C ALA A 267 17.66 -27.49 13.65
N GLY A 268 17.30 -26.73 12.62
CA GLY A 268 15.95 -26.18 12.44
C GLY A 268 15.67 -24.89 13.22
N GLY A 269 16.70 -24.29 13.83
CA GLY A 269 16.58 -23.04 14.59
C GLY A 269 16.64 -21.76 13.76
N MET A 270 16.52 -20.61 14.44
CA MET A 270 16.35 -19.28 13.84
C MET A 270 17.58 -18.38 14.00
N LYS A 271 18.67 -18.90 14.58
CA LYS A 271 19.87 -18.11 14.85
C LYS A 271 20.48 -17.56 13.55
N ASP A 272 20.58 -16.24 13.48
CA ASP A 272 21.13 -15.52 12.35
C ASP A 272 22.51 -14.96 12.70
N PRO A 273 23.61 -15.49 12.12
CA PRO A 273 24.95 -15.00 12.40
C PRO A 273 25.21 -13.58 11.88
N THR A 274 24.34 -13.04 11.02
CA THR A 274 24.47 -11.66 10.50
C THR A 274 23.95 -10.59 11.46
N GLY A 275 23.21 -10.97 12.51
CA GLY A 275 22.63 -10.07 13.49
C GLY A 275 21.44 -9.24 12.98
N LEU A 276 21.02 -9.43 11.72
CA LEU A 276 19.83 -8.77 11.17
C LEU A 276 18.54 -9.45 11.62
N MET A 277 18.58 -10.74 11.96
CA MET A 277 17.47 -11.51 12.55
C MET A 277 16.15 -11.36 11.77
N GLY A 278 16.20 -11.29 10.44
CA GLY A 278 14.99 -11.13 9.60
C GLY A 278 14.48 -9.69 9.47
N LYS A 279 15.23 -8.70 9.97
CA LYS A 279 14.97 -7.28 9.75
C LYS A 279 15.04 -6.97 8.25
N LYS A 280 13.98 -6.41 7.68
CA LYS A 280 13.96 -5.97 6.28
C LYS A 280 14.49 -4.56 6.19
N GLN A 281 15.37 -4.32 5.22
CA GLN A 281 15.84 -2.99 4.89
C GLN A 281 15.74 -2.79 3.38
N PHE A 282 15.07 -1.72 2.97
CA PHE A 282 14.86 -1.41 1.57
C PHE A 282 14.65 0.08 1.35
N THR A 283 14.71 0.49 0.09
CA THR A 283 14.45 1.86 -0.33
C THR A 283 13.06 1.96 -0.96
N ILE A 284 12.31 2.98 -0.58
CA ILE A 284 11.08 3.41 -1.26
C ILE A 284 11.24 4.85 -1.72
N PHE A 285 10.58 5.20 -2.81
CA PHE A 285 10.52 6.54 -3.38
C PHE A 285 9.11 7.11 -3.25
N HIS A 286 9.02 8.39 -2.90
CA HIS A 286 7.77 9.11 -2.79
C HIS A 286 7.74 10.28 -3.77
N PHE A 287 6.72 10.32 -4.62
CA PHE A 287 6.47 11.38 -5.58
C PHE A 287 5.22 12.15 -5.19
N ASN A 288 5.38 13.42 -4.84
CA ASN A 288 4.28 14.22 -4.28
C ASN A 288 3.44 14.96 -5.33
N GLY A 289 3.85 15.03 -6.60
CA GLY A 289 3.15 15.75 -7.67
C GLY A 289 3.07 17.27 -7.55
N ILE A 290 3.23 17.85 -6.35
CA ILE A 290 3.16 19.30 -6.10
C ILE A 290 4.50 19.94 -6.46
N ALA A 291 4.47 20.82 -7.46
CA ALA A 291 5.63 21.59 -7.86
C ALA A 291 5.93 22.66 -6.79
N LYS A 292 7.05 22.51 -6.07
CA LYS A 292 7.57 23.52 -5.14
C LYS A 292 8.75 24.24 -5.78
N SER A 293 8.95 25.52 -5.44
CA SER A 293 10.13 26.28 -5.89
C SER A 293 11.41 25.57 -5.43
N VAL A 294 12.35 25.40 -6.35
CA VAL A 294 13.69 24.90 -6.05
C VAL A 294 14.65 26.10 -6.15
N LEU A 295 15.36 26.41 -5.06
CA LEU A 295 16.45 27.39 -5.11
C LEU A 295 17.58 26.78 -5.94
N ASN A 296 17.92 27.43 -7.05
CA ASN A 296 19.06 27.01 -7.86
C ASN A 296 20.35 27.27 -7.08
N GLY A 297 21.24 26.27 -6.98
CA GLY A 297 22.54 26.39 -6.31
C GLY A 297 23.54 27.35 -6.98
N ASN A 298 23.14 28.08 -8.02
CA ASN A 298 23.93 29.13 -8.66
C ASN A 298 23.29 30.50 -8.39
N ALA A 299 23.58 31.07 -7.22
CA ALA A 299 23.20 32.43 -6.84
C ALA A 299 24.10 33.50 -7.50
N SER A 300 24.34 33.40 -8.81
CA SER A 300 25.22 34.34 -9.54
C SER A 300 24.78 34.62 -10.99
N ALA A 301 23.47 34.62 -11.25
CA ALA A 301 22.91 35.28 -12.41
C ALA A 301 21.51 35.81 -12.07
N GLY A 302 21.33 37.14 -12.12
CA GLY A 302 20.06 37.79 -11.83
C GLY A 302 18.95 37.33 -12.78
N GLY A 303 17.74 37.15 -12.23
CA GLY A 303 16.50 37.18 -13.00
C GLY A 303 15.86 35.84 -13.41
N SER A 304 16.30 34.68 -12.93
CA SER A 304 15.58 33.42 -13.26
C SER A 304 14.44 33.14 -12.27
N CYS A 305 13.19 33.06 -12.77
CA CYS A 305 12.06 32.50 -12.02
C CYS A 305 12.44 31.15 -11.40
N PRO A 306 12.06 30.88 -10.14
CA PRO A 306 12.37 29.59 -9.51
C PRO A 306 11.72 28.47 -10.30
N ILE A 307 12.53 27.49 -10.74
CA ILE A 307 12.03 26.31 -11.43
C ILE A 307 11.21 25.51 -10.42
N GLN A 308 9.91 25.37 -10.66
CA GLN A 308 9.06 24.50 -9.88
C GLN A 308 9.14 23.08 -10.46
N ARG A 309 9.62 22.12 -9.67
CA ARG A 309 9.61 20.69 -10.07
C ARG A 309 8.89 19.87 -9.00
N PRO A 310 8.07 18.88 -9.40
CA PRO A 310 7.57 17.88 -8.48
C PRO A 310 8.72 17.19 -7.75
N ARG A 311 8.52 16.84 -6.49
CA ARG A 311 9.59 16.30 -5.65
C ARG A 311 9.53 14.78 -5.62
N LEU A 312 10.71 14.16 -5.78
CA LEU A 312 10.94 12.75 -5.55
C LEU A 312 11.79 12.60 -4.29
N CYS A 313 11.22 12.08 -3.22
CA CYS A 313 11.91 11.81 -1.96
C CYS A 313 12.33 10.33 -1.91
N LYS A 314 13.56 10.06 -1.47
CA LYS A 314 14.08 8.71 -1.26
C LYS A 314 14.04 8.41 0.25
N LEU A 315 13.30 7.37 0.63
CA LEU A 315 13.18 6.90 2.01
C LEU A 315 13.92 5.57 2.16
N ASN A 316 14.75 5.45 3.17
CA ASN A 316 15.28 4.18 3.65
C ASN A 316 14.32 3.65 4.72
N VAL A 317 13.74 2.49 4.45
CA VAL A 317 12.75 1.85 5.31
C VAL A 317 13.38 0.64 5.96
N THR A 318 13.15 0.53 7.25
CA THR A 318 13.61 -0.56 8.11
C THR A 318 12.40 -1.16 8.80
N VAL A 319 12.16 -2.45 8.62
CA VAL A 319 11.01 -3.15 9.20
C VAL A 319 11.54 -4.23 10.12
N PRO A 320 11.20 -4.20 11.43
CA PRO A 320 11.56 -5.28 12.33
C PRO A 320 10.79 -6.56 11.96
N PRO A 321 11.28 -7.74 12.36
CA PRO A 321 10.59 -9.00 12.09
C PRO A 321 9.23 -9.07 12.77
N ARG A 322 8.25 -9.73 12.15
CA ARG A 322 6.86 -9.80 12.64
C ARG A 322 6.74 -10.30 14.09
N TRP A 323 7.49 -11.33 14.47
CA TRP A 323 7.42 -11.95 15.80
C TRP A 323 7.90 -11.07 16.94
N THR A 324 8.65 -10.00 16.66
CA THR A 324 9.03 -9.02 17.71
C THR A 324 7.86 -8.14 18.14
N GLN A 325 6.67 -8.32 17.55
CA GLN A 325 5.45 -7.62 17.93
C GLN A 325 4.93 -8.05 19.31
N ASP A 326 5.02 -9.35 19.64
CA ASP A 326 4.60 -9.87 20.94
C ASP A 326 5.53 -9.38 22.06
N GLU A 327 6.84 -9.35 21.81
CA GLU A 327 7.84 -8.76 22.72
C GLU A 327 7.57 -7.26 22.94
N TYR A 328 7.28 -6.51 21.88
CA TYR A 328 6.96 -5.08 21.99
C TYR A 328 5.66 -4.83 22.76
N LEU A 329 4.61 -5.63 22.55
CA LEU A 329 3.36 -5.50 23.31
C LEU A 329 3.56 -5.86 24.78
N ALA A 330 4.34 -6.91 25.08
CA ALA A 330 4.73 -7.25 26.45
C ALA A 330 5.52 -6.11 27.10
N ASP A 331 6.51 -5.52 26.41
CA ASP A 331 7.31 -4.40 26.89
C ASP A 331 6.48 -3.13 27.13
N VAL A 332 5.52 -2.81 26.24
CA VAL A 332 4.61 -1.67 26.42
C VAL A 332 3.66 -1.89 27.61
N VAL A 333 3.13 -3.11 27.78
CA VAL A 333 2.30 -3.47 28.93
C VAL A 333 3.12 -3.42 30.23
N SER A 334 4.35 -3.93 30.23
CA SER A 334 5.29 -3.82 31.36
C SER A 334 5.66 -2.36 31.67
N ALA A 335 5.90 -1.53 30.65
CA ALA A 335 6.17 -0.10 30.85
C ALA A 335 4.95 0.67 31.37
N SER A 336 3.74 0.30 30.94
CA SER A 336 2.49 0.90 31.42
C SER A 336 2.11 0.50 32.85
N THR A 337 2.63 -0.65 33.32
CA THR A 337 2.42 -1.14 34.70
C THR A 337 3.51 -0.64 35.66
N SER A 338 4.69 -0.28 35.17
CA SER A 338 5.71 0.44 35.92
C SER A 338 5.48 1.96 35.88
N SER A 339 4.50 2.45 36.63
CA SER A 339 4.31 3.89 36.83
C SER A 339 5.38 4.44 37.78
N SER A 340 6.55 4.78 37.24
CA SER A 340 7.52 5.67 37.89
C SER A 340 8.05 6.67 36.88
N LYS A 341 7.80 7.95 37.18
CA LYS A 341 8.18 9.16 36.46
C LYS A 341 9.63 9.11 35.95
N ASP A 342 9.81 9.11 34.63
CA ASP A 342 10.87 9.83 33.93
C ASP A 342 10.54 9.88 32.42
N ASP A 343 10.18 11.09 31.94
CA ASP A 343 9.78 11.40 30.56
C ASP A 343 10.97 11.42 29.57
N SER A 344 11.81 10.38 29.55
CA SER A 344 12.99 10.38 28.66
C SER A 344 13.41 9.02 28.07
N ILE A 345 12.48 8.10 27.85
CA ILE A 345 12.80 6.82 27.18
C ILE A 345 11.95 6.62 25.92
N LEU A 346 12.30 7.35 24.86
CA LEU A 346 12.03 6.97 23.47
C LEU A 346 13.36 6.81 22.74
N SER A 347 14.17 5.81 23.11
CA SER A 347 15.34 5.39 22.32
C SER A 347 15.95 4.10 22.87
N LEU A 348 15.35 2.96 22.55
CA LEU A 348 16.06 1.66 22.53
C LEU A 348 16.27 1.20 21.08
N ALA A 349 16.62 2.14 20.20
CA ALA A 349 17.16 1.82 18.88
C ALA A 349 18.68 1.63 19.01
N PRO A 350 19.29 0.62 18.36
CA PRO A 350 20.74 0.50 18.29
C PRO A 350 21.37 1.79 17.72
N PRO A 351 22.56 2.19 18.20
CA PRO A 351 23.15 3.48 17.87
C PRO A 351 23.45 3.55 16.36
N GLY A 352 22.73 4.45 15.67
CA GLY A 352 22.98 4.75 14.24
C GLY A 352 21.74 5.03 13.38
N GLN A 353 20.51 4.79 13.86
CA GLN A 353 19.30 5.07 13.07
C GLN A 353 18.59 6.33 13.60
N THR A 354 18.69 7.45 12.88
CA THR A 354 17.90 8.65 13.15
C THR A 354 16.44 8.36 12.78
N ASN A 355 15.59 8.11 13.78
CA ASN A 355 14.17 7.88 13.59
C ASN A 355 13.49 9.20 13.21
N GLN A 356 13.03 9.34 11.97
CA GLN A 356 12.34 10.53 11.49
C GLN A 356 10.85 10.22 11.29
N HIS A 357 9.98 11.18 11.62
CA HIS A 357 8.53 11.04 11.52
C HIS A 357 7.91 12.03 10.51
N ALA A 358 6.94 11.55 9.75
CA ALA A 358 6.08 12.32 8.86
C ALA A 358 4.78 11.52 8.64
N PRO A 359 3.64 12.15 8.29
CA PRO A 359 2.38 11.44 8.06
C PRO A 359 2.48 10.30 7.02
N LEU A 360 3.37 10.43 6.03
CA LEU A 360 3.66 9.35 5.07
C LEU A 360 4.16 8.07 5.77
N VAL A 361 4.95 8.21 6.84
CA VAL A 361 5.50 7.08 7.60
C VAL A 361 4.37 6.29 8.26
N ASP A 362 3.29 6.96 8.68
CA ASP A 362 2.13 6.30 9.27
C ASP A 362 1.37 5.48 8.22
N CYS A 363 1.25 5.98 6.98
CA CYS A 363 0.76 5.18 5.85
C CYS A 363 1.66 3.97 5.56
N ILE A 364 2.99 4.14 5.56
CA ILE A 364 3.95 3.03 5.36
C ILE A 364 3.76 1.95 6.44
N ARG A 365 3.50 2.37 7.69
CA ARG A 365 3.27 1.46 8.81
C ARG A 365 2.00 0.61 8.68
N THR A 366 1.00 1.06 7.92
CA THR A 366 -0.19 0.24 7.68
C THR A 366 0.08 -0.95 6.74
N ARG A 367 1.14 -0.86 5.92
CA ARG A 367 1.65 -1.97 5.09
C ARG A 367 2.77 -2.77 5.75
N TRP A 368 3.71 -2.08 6.39
CA TRP A 368 4.83 -2.67 7.10
C TRP A 368 4.79 -2.22 8.56
N PRO A 369 4.11 -2.99 9.43
CA PRO A 369 3.98 -2.65 10.83
C PRO A 369 5.34 -2.35 11.47
N ARG A 370 5.38 -1.31 12.31
CA ARG A 370 6.58 -0.87 13.04
C ARG A 370 7.76 -0.45 12.14
N ALA A 371 7.50 -0.15 10.86
CA ALA A 371 8.51 0.43 9.99
C ALA A 371 9.08 1.73 10.57
N VAL A 372 10.40 1.85 10.49
CA VAL A 372 11.18 3.04 10.78
C VAL A 372 11.69 3.59 9.45
N CYS A 373 11.48 4.87 9.21
CA CYS A 373 11.87 5.55 7.98
C CYS A 373 12.93 6.60 8.26
N SER A 374 13.82 6.80 7.29
CA SER A 374 14.77 7.91 7.27
C SER A 374 14.93 8.44 5.84
N TRP A 375 15.17 9.73 5.69
CA TRP A 375 15.39 10.40 4.41
C TRP A 375 16.44 11.50 4.56
N VAL A 376 16.94 11.97 3.42
CA VAL A 376 17.87 13.09 3.35
C VAL A 376 17.18 14.24 2.61
N GLY A 377 17.26 15.44 3.18
CA GLY A 377 16.62 16.63 2.64
C GLY A 377 15.24 16.88 3.24
N ASP A 378 14.33 17.41 2.42
CA ASP A 378 13.02 17.86 2.88
C ASP A 378 12.11 16.71 3.33
N VAL A 379 11.26 17.01 4.32
CA VAL A 379 10.26 16.08 4.84
C VAL A 379 9.28 15.67 3.73
N PRO A 380 9.02 14.36 3.53
CA PRO A 380 8.01 13.91 2.57
C PRO A 380 6.62 14.34 3.03
N SER A 381 5.89 15.04 2.15
CA SER A 381 4.55 15.57 2.44
C SER A 381 3.50 14.89 1.58
N ILE A 382 2.45 14.40 2.24
CA ILE A 382 1.21 13.90 1.61
C ILE A 382 0.05 14.90 1.77
N VAL A 383 0.32 16.04 2.39
CA VAL A 383 -0.59 17.17 2.58
C VAL A 383 -0.10 18.37 1.78
#